data_AF-A0A956LLA4-F1
#
_entry.id   AF-A0A956LLA4-F1
#
_cell.length_a   1.000
_cell.length_b   1.000
_cell.length_c   1.000
_cell.angle_alpha   90.00
_cell.angle_beta   90.00
_cell.angle_gamma   90.00
#
_symmetry.space_group_name_H-M   'P 1'
#
loop_
_entity.id
_entity.type
_entity.pdbx_description
1 polymer ?
#
loop_
_entity_poly.entity_id
_entity_poly.type
_entity_poly.pdbx_seq_one_letter_code
_entity_poly.pdbx_strand_id
1 'polypeptide(L)'
;MRRLRSLSLPALLLALTPAIATAAPWTPSNFIDPDPQWSRDVELADLDGDGYVDILFANVGGVFEGTDDAVLPNQAFKNDNGTGFIDISIAVFGQDPDVPDPPTTVKDTAHVIKACDLDNDGDQDLVLGATWGNQSQLLLNDGGGTFTNVTDTHFPAKMASVGDVECGDVDGDGDRDLVLTDWGPAPVGQNNSLGATTMLWINQGADGDWAFEDMTNIQMPDIAVNYSLDVDFVDVDNDYDLDIALA
;
A
#
# COMPACT_ATOMS: atom_id res chain seq x y z
N MET A 1 -3.68 61.89 24.32
CA MET A 1 -4.32 60.56 24.48
C MET A 1 -5.18 60.28 23.25
N ARG A 2 -4.73 59.41 22.34
CA ARG A 2 -5.50 58.98 21.16
C ARG A 2 -6.52 57.93 21.58
N ARG A 3 -7.81 58.15 21.31
CA ARG A 3 -8.88 57.16 21.53
C ARG A 3 -8.88 56.16 20.37
N LEU A 4 -8.71 54.88 20.66
CA LEU A 4 -8.96 53.77 19.72
C LEU A 4 -10.47 53.68 19.45
N ARG A 5 -10.85 53.60 18.17
CA ARG A 5 -12.21 53.24 17.75
C ARG A 5 -12.26 51.72 17.60
N SER A 6 -13.14 51.06 18.34
CA SER A 6 -13.45 49.64 18.13
C SER A 6 -14.30 49.50 16.86
N LEU A 7 -13.79 48.80 15.85
CA LEU A 7 -14.63 48.28 14.78
C LEU A 7 -15.22 46.94 15.25
N SER A 8 -16.54 46.87 15.39
CA SER A 8 -17.26 45.60 15.51
C SER A 8 -17.52 45.08 14.09
N LEU A 9 -16.80 44.05 13.65
CA LEU A 9 -17.22 43.27 12.49
C LEU A 9 -18.34 42.31 12.92
N PRO A 10 -19.45 42.20 12.18
CA PRO A 10 -20.44 41.17 12.44
C PRO A 10 -19.82 39.82 12.09
N ALA A 11 -19.81 38.89 13.05
CA ALA A 11 -19.50 37.49 12.79
C ALA A 11 -20.65 36.92 11.95
N LEU A 12 -20.39 36.70 10.66
CA LEU A 12 -21.30 35.94 9.79
C LEU A 12 -21.08 34.46 10.10
N LEU A 13 -21.93 33.89 10.95
CA LEU A 13 -21.91 32.46 11.24
C LEU A 13 -22.54 31.74 10.04
N LEU A 14 -21.71 31.25 9.13
CA LEU A 14 -22.15 30.41 8.01
C LEU A 14 -22.47 29.02 8.59
N ALA A 15 -23.75 28.75 8.85
CA ALA A 15 -24.19 27.41 9.21
C ALA A 15 -24.17 26.54 7.95
N LEU A 16 -23.05 25.85 7.72
CA LEU A 16 -23.00 24.75 6.76
C LEU A 16 -23.87 23.63 7.32
N THR A 17 -25.06 23.44 6.75
CA THR A 17 -25.80 22.19 6.96
C THR A 17 -24.95 21.09 6.33
N PRO A 18 -24.58 20.02 7.06
CA PRO A 18 -23.89 18.90 6.44
C PRO A 18 -24.78 18.38 5.31
N ALA A 19 -24.30 18.50 4.07
CA ALA A 19 -24.93 17.83 2.96
C ALA A 19 -24.77 16.33 3.23
N ILE A 20 -25.88 15.62 3.36
CA ILE A 20 -25.86 14.16 3.41
C ILE A 20 -25.43 13.73 2.00
N ALA A 21 -24.17 13.31 1.85
CA ALA A 21 -23.73 12.63 0.65
C ALA A 21 -24.52 11.32 0.56
N THR A 22 -25.36 11.17 -0.47
CA THR A 22 -26.03 9.91 -0.76
C THR A 22 -25.26 9.23 -1.88
N ALA A 23 -24.59 8.11 -1.57
CA ALA A 23 -24.03 7.26 -2.61
C ALA A 23 -25.17 6.75 -3.50
N ALA A 24 -25.04 6.93 -4.82
CA ALA A 24 -25.96 6.30 -5.76
C ALA A 24 -25.73 4.77 -5.71
N PRO A 25 -26.80 3.95 -5.83
CA PRO A 25 -26.63 2.51 -5.92
C PRO A 25 -25.77 2.14 -7.13
N TRP A 26 -24.93 1.12 -6.96
CA TRP A 26 -24.03 0.62 -8.01
C TRP A 26 -24.80 0.31 -9.32
N THR A 27 -24.30 0.86 -10.43
CA THR A 27 -24.81 0.58 -11.78
C THR A 27 -23.71 -0.09 -12.61
N PRO A 28 -23.94 -1.28 -13.19
CA PRO A 28 -22.92 -2.07 -13.91
C PRO A 28 -22.31 -1.44 -15.16
N SER A 29 -22.65 -0.20 -15.53
CA SER A 29 -22.29 0.41 -16.82
C SER A 29 -21.05 1.30 -16.78
N ASN A 30 -20.44 1.51 -15.61
CA ASN A 30 -19.30 2.42 -15.43
C ASN A 30 -18.12 1.65 -14.82
N PHE A 31 -17.35 0.98 -15.67
CA PHE A 31 -16.08 0.37 -15.26
C PHE A 31 -14.98 1.43 -15.32
N ILE A 32 -14.04 1.37 -14.37
CA ILE A 32 -12.83 2.21 -14.36
C ILE A 32 -11.90 1.75 -15.49
N ASP A 33 -11.69 0.44 -15.58
CA ASP A 33 -11.03 -0.25 -16.69
C ASP A 33 -12.00 -1.31 -17.27
N PRO A 34 -12.36 -1.24 -18.56
CA PRO A 34 -13.20 -2.25 -19.19
C PRO A 34 -12.46 -3.58 -19.46
N ASP A 35 -11.13 -3.61 -19.40
CA ASP A 35 -10.34 -4.81 -19.64
C ASP A 35 -10.15 -5.59 -18.33
N PRO A 36 -10.61 -6.85 -18.25
CA PRO A 36 -10.55 -7.62 -17.01
C PRO A 36 -9.11 -8.00 -16.67
N GLN A 37 -8.58 -7.38 -15.62
CA GLN A 37 -7.30 -7.73 -15.01
C GLN A 37 -7.48 -8.65 -13.80
N TRP A 38 -6.40 -9.31 -13.39
CA TRP A 38 -6.38 -10.14 -12.17
C TRP A 38 -5.87 -9.33 -11.01
N SER A 39 -6.79 -8.63 -10.34
CA SER A 39 -6.48 -7.88 -9.12
C SER A 39 -6.56 -8.80 -7.91
N ARG A 40 -5.51 -8.75 -7.10
CA ARG A 40 -5.40 -9.45 -5.81
C ARG A 40 -5.81 -8.58 -4.64
N ASP A 41 -5.54 -7.29 -4.76
CA ASP A 41 -5.78 -6.31 -3.73
C ASP A 41 -6.16 -4.96 -4.35
N VAL A 42 -6.89 -4.16 -3.57
CA VAL A 42 -7.31 -2.81 -3.92
C VAL A 42 -6.98 -1.91 -2.74
N GLU A 43 -6.11 -0.92 -2.98
CA GLU A 43 -5.72 0.05 -1.98
C GLU A 43 -6.27 1.44 -2.31
N LEU A 44 -6.68 2.17 -1.28
CA LEU A 44 -7.29 3.49 -1.40
C LEU A 44 -6.45 4.52 -0.65
N ALA A 45 -5.93 5.51 -1.36
CA ALA A 45 -5.13 6.58 -0.79
C ALA A 45 -5.30 7.88 -1.59
N ASP A 46 -5.07 9.02 -0.95
CA ASP A 46 -4.93 10.32 -1.64
C ASP A 46 -3.45 10.45 -2.05
N LEU A 47 -3.15 10.20 -3.33
CA LEU A 47 -1.75 10.06 -3.78
C LEU A 47 -1.10 11.40 -4.10
N ASP A 48 -1.88 12.47 -4.25
CA ASP A 48 -1.34 13.80 -4.59
C ASP A 48 -1.87 14.95 -3.73
N GLY A 49 -2.44 14.61 -2.57
CA GLY A 49 -2.83 15.55 -1.53
C GLY A 49 -3.96 16.49 -1.95
N ASP A 50 -4.73 16.13 -2.97
CA ASP A 50 -5.83 16.97 -3.49
C ASP A 50 -7.15 16.78 -2.71
N GLY A 51 -7.16 15.85 -1.76
CA GLY A 51 -8.28 15.53 -0.89
C GLY A 51 -9.28 14.56 -1.50
N TYR A 52 -9.04 14.03 -2.70
CA TYR A 52 -9.83 12.99 -3.32
C TYR A 52 -9.09 11.65 -3.25
N VAL A 53 -9.80 10.62 -2.80
CA VAL A 53 -9.23 9.26 -2.71
C VAL A 53 -9.09 8.66 -4.11
N ASP A 54 -7.88 8.19 -4.40
CA ASP A 54 -7.46 7.46 -5.59
C ASP A 54 -7.56 5.94 -5.35
N ILE A 55 -7.35 5.17 -6.43
CA ILE A 55 -7.48 3.72 -6.39
C ILE A 55 -6.24 3.06 -6.99
N LEU A 56 -5.67 2.13 -6.24
CA LEU A 56 -4.56 1.26 -6.65
C LEU A 56 -5.06 -0.18 -6.75
N PHE A 57 -4.58 -0.90 -7.77
CA PHE A 57 -4.83 -2.33 -7.93
C PHE A 57 -3.50 -3.07 -7.93
N ALA A 58 -3.33 -3.99 -6.97
CA ALA A 58 -2.24 -4.94 -7.00
C ALA A 58 -2.63 -6.06 -7.96
N ASN A 59 -1.91 -6.14 -9.08
CA ASN A 59 -2.20 -7.13 -10.11
C ASN A 59 -1.07 -8.16 -10.17
N VAL A 60 -1.46 -9.42 -10.34
CA VAL A 60 -0.53 -10.53 -10.50
C VAL A 60 -0.88 -11.31 -11.77
N GLY A 61 0.13 -11.59 -12.61
CA GLY A 61 -0.06 -12.35 -13.85
C GLY A 61 -0.59 -13.77 -13.64
N GLY A 62 -1.11 -14.40 -14.71
CA GLY A 62 -1.88 -15.66 -14.74
C GLY A 62 -1.15 -16.97 -14.33
N VAL A 63 -0.11 -16.85 -13.51
CA VAL A 63 0.67 -17.95 -12.94
C VAL A 63 -0.19 -18.99 -12.20
N PHE A 64 -1.35 -18.61 -11.70
CA PHE A 64 -2.23 -19.51 -10.93
C PHE A 64 -2.99 -20.53 -11.78
N GLU A 65 -3.06 -20.38 -13.11
CA GLU A 65 -3.79 -21.30 -13.99
C GLU A 65 -2.91 -22.11 -14.96
N GLY A 66 -1.58 -21.98 -14.86
CA GLY A 66 -0.66 -22.70 -15.76
C GLY A 66 -0.77 -22.27 -17.22
N THR A 67 -1.33 -21.09 -17.47
CA THR A 67 -1.33 -20.41 -18.75
C THR A 67 -0.09 -19.51 -18.84
N ASP A 68 0.51 -19.39 -20.02
CA ASP A 68 1.60 -18.43 -20.33
C ASP A 68 1.06 -16.97 -20.35
N ASP A 69 0.06 -16.65 -19.53
CA ASP A 69 -0.58 -15.36 -19.52
C ASP A 69 0.41 -14.29 -19.05
N ALA A 70 0.35 -13.16 -19.73
CA ALA A 70 1.24 -12.02 -19.55
C ALA A 70 1.30 -11.55 -18.09
N VAL A 71 2.46 -11.00 -17.72
CA VAL A 71 2.61 -10.18 -16.51
C VAL A 71 1.54 -9.09 -16.57
N LEU A 72 0.65 -9.05 -15.57
CA LEU A 72 -0.37 -8.01 -15.46
C LEU A 72 0.17 -6.93 -14.52
N PRO A 73 0.42 -5.71 -15.03
CA PRO A 73 1.02 -4.64 -14.24
C PRO A 73 0.01 -4.09 -13.23
N ASN A 74 0.55 -3.59 -12.11
CA ASN A 74 -0.25 -2.85 -11.13
C ASN A 74 -0.87 -1.61 -11.80
N GLN A 75 -2.05 -1.22 -11.34
CA GLN A 75 -2.77 -0.07 -11.91
C GLN A 75 -3.04 0.99 -10.86
N ALA A 76 -3.00 2.25 -11.27
CA ALA A 76 -3.28 3.39 -10.42
C ALA A 76 -4.22 4.35 -11.15
N PHE A 77 -5.28 4.78 -10.46
CA PHE A 77 -6.33 5.62 -11.01
C PHE A 77 -6.54 6.83 -10.10
N LYS A 78 -6.13 8.00 -10.59
CA LYS A 78 -6.37 9.27 -9.92
C LYS A 78 -7.83 9.68 -10.03
N ASN A 79 -8.44 10.09 -8.93
CA ASN A 79 -9.76 10.68 -8.89
C ASN A 79 -9.75 12.11 -9.45
N ASP A 80 -10.50 12.36 -10.52
CA ASP A 80 -10.61 13.70 -11.11
C ASP A 80 -11.69 14.52 -10.39
N ASN A 81 -11.41 14.90 -9.15
CA ASN A 81 -12.26 15.78 -8.34
C ASN A 81 -13.73 15.31 -8.25
N GLY A 82 -13.95 13.99 -8.17
CA GLY A 82 -15.26 13.35 -8.12
C GLY A 82 -16.00 13.28 -9.45
N THR A 83 -15.36 13.63 -10.57
CA THR A 83 -15.98 13.57 -11.91
C THR A 83 -15.66 12.29 -12.67
N GLY A 84 -14.64 11.53 -12.25
CA GLY A 84 -14.20 10.30 -12.86
C GLY A 84 -12.82 9.88 -12.36
N PHE A 85 -12.16 9.00 -13.11
CA PHE A 85 -10.82 8.53 -12.83
C PHE A 85 -9.91 8.70 -14.06
N ILE A 86 -8.63 8.99 -13.82
CA ILE A 86 -7.58 9.12 -14.81
C ILE A 86 -6.53 8.06 -14.52
N ASP A 87 -6.17 7.25 -15.51
CA ASP A 87 -5.09 6.27 -15.38
C ASP A 87 -3.74 6.99 -15.22
N ILE A 88 -3.06 6.70 -14.11
CA ILE A 88 -1.74 7.21 -13.74
C ILE A 88 -0.75 6.07 -13.47
N SER A 89 -1.03 4.85 -13.94
CA SER A 89 -0.22 3.65 -13.67
C SER A 89 1.25 3.82 -14.05
N ILE A 90 1.53 4.46 -15.20
CA ILE A 90 2.90 4.77 -15.64
C ILE A 90 3.60 5.73 -14.68
N ALA A 91 2.87 6.72 -14.14
CA ALA A 91 3.45 7.72 -13.26
C ALA A 91 3.82 7.12 -11.89
N VAL A 92 3.01 6.17 -11.40
CA VAL A 92 3.21 5.53 -10.10
C VAL A 92 4.22 4.37 -10.20
N PHE A 93 4.03 3.45 -11.15
CA PHE A 93 4.80 2.21 -11.21
C PHE A 93 5.91 2.22 -12.27
N GLY A 94 5.97 3.25 -13.13
CA GLY A 94 6.92 3.32 -14.24
C GLY A 94 6.63 2.32 -15.36
N GLN A 95 5.55 1.54 -15.26
CA GLN A 95 5.15 0.51 -16.22
C GLN A 95 3.95 0.96 -17.04
N ASP A 96 4.00 0.68 -18.35
CA ASP A 96 2.87 0.91 -19.26
C ASP A 96 1.93 -0.29 -19.20
N PRO A 97 0.67 -0.12 -18.74
CA PRO A 97 -0.26 -1.22 -18.60
C PRO A 97 -0.62 -1.89 -19.94
N ASP A 98 -0.44 -1.18 -21.05
CA ASP A 98 -0.71 -1.67 -22.41
C ASP A 98 0.49 -2.40 -23.04
N VAL A 99 1.65 -2.44 -22.36
CA VAL A 99 2.87 -3.10 -22.84
C VAL A 99 3.25 -4.23 -21.87
N PRO A 100 2.88 -5.49 -22.19
CA PRO A 100 3.29 -6.63 -21.39
C PRO A 100 4.80 -6.71 -21.30
N ASP A 101 5.32 -6.68 -20.09
CA ASP A 101 6.69 -7.07 -19.81
C ASP A 101 6.92 -8.49 -20.35
N PRO A 102 8.15 -8.83 -20.82
CA PRO A 102 8.45 -10.21 -21.16
C PRO A 102 8.10 -11.10 -19.96
N PRO A 103 7.51 -12.29 -20.16
CA PRO A 103 6.95 -13.15 -19.08
C PRO A 103 7.95 -13.61 -18.00
N THR A 104 9.19 -13.13 -18.06
CA THR A 104 10.29 -13.43 -17.15
C THR A 104 10.56 -12.33 -16.12
N THR A 105 9.96 -11.14 -16.22
CA THR A 105 10.13 -10.06 -15.22
C THR A 105 8.90 -9.94 -14.32
N VAL A 106 8.73 -10.92 -13.41
CA VAL A 106 7.73 -10.88 -12.32
C VAL A 106 8.06 -9.78 -11.29
N LYS A 107 9.20 -9.10 -11.46
CA LYS A 107 9.79 -8.16 -10.49
C LYS A 107 8.88 -6.98 -10.18
N ASP A 108 7.94 -6.66 -11.08
CA ASP A 108 7.15 -5.43 -11.02
C ASP A 108 5.65 -5.69 -10.82
N THR A 109 5.28 -6.90 -10.37
CA THR A 109 3.92 -7.25 -9.93
C THR A 109 3.82 -7.31 -8.42
N ALA A 110 2.66 -6.95 -7.88
CA ALA A 110 2.40 -7.00 -6.44
C ALA A 110 1.20 -7.90 -6.14
N HIS A 111 1.26 -8.63 -5.04
CA HIS A 111 0.08 -9.33 -4.51
C HIS A 111 -0.77 -8.41 -3.62
N VAL A 112 -0.11 -7.45 -2.97
CA VAL A 112 -0.71 -6.45 -2.09
C VAL A 112 -0.01 -5.12 -2.33
N ILE A 113 -0.76 -4.02 -2.26
CA ILE A 113 -0.23 -2.67 -2.20
C ILE A 113 -0.72 -2.06 -0.90
N LYS A 114 0.19 -1.53 -0.08
CA LYS A 114 -0.17 -0.82 1.14
C LYS A 114 0.26 0.63 1.04
N ALA A 115 -0.67 1.56 1.30
CA ALA A 115 -0.37 2.97 1.42
C ALA A 115 -0.08 3.33 2.88
N CYS A 116 1.04 3.99 3.13
CA CYS A 116 1.43 4.41 4.47
C CYS A 116 2.45 5.55 4.40
N ASP A 117 2.36 6.51 5.33
CA ASP A 117 3.38 7.55 5.51
C ASP A 117 4.57 6.92 6.27
N LEU A 118 5.64 6.57 5.56
CA LEU A 118 6.77 5.81 6.12
C LEU A 118 8.00 6.67 6.42
N ASP A 119 8.08 7.87 5.83
CA ASP A 119 9.13 8.84 6.15
C ASP A 119 8.64 10.02 7.00
N ASN A 120 7.39 9.98 7.46
CA ASN A 120 6.76 10.95 8.35
C ASN A 120 6.68 12.37 7.75
N ASP A 121 6.62 12.49 6.42
CA ASP A 121 6.47 13.77 5.73
C ASP A 121 4.99 14.19 5.52
N GLY A 122 4.06 13.26 5.77
CA GLY A 122 2.62 13.45 5.69
C GLY A 122 1.99 12.98 4.38
N ASP A 123 2.79 12.49 3.43
CA ASP A 123 2.36 11.96 2.15
C ASP A 123 2.28 10.42 2.19
N GLN A 124 1.40 9.83 1.37
CA GLN A 124 1.24 8.37 1.36
C GLN A 124 2.30 7.72 0.46
N ASP A 125 3.22 6.97 1.04
CA ASP A 125 4.15 6.08 0.34
C ASP A 125 3.49 4.74 0.03
N LEU A 126 4.10 3.96 -0.86
CA LEU A 126 3.58 2.65 -1.27
C LEU A 126 4.56 1.52 -0.99
N VAL A 127 4.07 0.50 -0.29
CA VAL A 127 4.73 -0.80 -0.17
C VAL A 127 4.08 -1.78 -1.13
N LEU A 128 4.88 -2.37 -2.03
CA LEU A 128 4.43 -3.39 -2.97
C LEU A 128 4.90 -4.75 -2.47
N GLY A 129 3.97 -5.54 -1.93
CA GLY A 129 4.25 -6.90 -1.46
C GLY A 129 4.48 -7.83 -2.65
N ALA A 130 5.71 -8.31 -2.78
CA ALA A 130 6.09 -9.17 -3.91
C ALA A 130 5.60 -10.60 -3.72
N THR A 131 5.41 -11.31 -4.84
CA THR A 131 4.99 -12.70 -4.87
C THR A 131 6.06 -13.61 -5.48
N TRP A 132 5.93 -14.92 -5.27
CA TRP A 132 6.76 -15.97 -5.87
C TRP A 132 8.26 -15.89 -5.54
N GLY A 133 8.61 -15.48 -4.33
CA GLY A 133 10.00 -15.40 -3.88
C GLY A 133 10.77 -14.25 -4.53
N ASN A 134 10.09 -13.13 -4.79
CA ASN A 134 10.70 -11.88 -5.23
C ASN A 134 10.85 -10.91 -4.03
N GLN A 135 11.53 -9.79 -4.27
CA GLN A 135 11.71 -8.74 -3.26
C GLN A 135 10.55 -7.76 -3.32
N SER A 136 9.93 -7.47 -2.17
CA SER A 136 8.97 -6.36 -2.03
C SER A 136 9.62 -5.02 -2.35
N GLN A 137 8.84 -4.06 -2.80
CA GLN A 137 9.33 -2.73 -3.19
C GLN A 137 8.77 -1.63 -2.29
N LEU A 138 9.55 -0.56 -2.14
CA LEU A 138 9.12 0.70 -1.52
C LEU A 138 9.19 1.83 -2.55
N LEU A 139 8.08 2.53 -2.73
CA LEU A 139 7.96 3.72 -3.55
C LEU A 139 7.63 4.91 -2.63
N LEU A 140 8.55 5.88 -2.52
CA LEU A 140 8.28 7.11 -1.77
C LEU A 140 7.54 8.12 -2.63
N ASN A 141 6.56 8.79 -2.04
CA ASN A 141 5.80 9.87 -2.68
C ASN A 141 6.43 11.23 -2.36
N ASP A 142 6.27 12.21 -3.25
CA ASP A 142 6.67 13.59 -3.01
C ASP A 142 5.49 14.53 -2.66
N GLY A 143 4.34 13.93 -2.37
CA GLY A 143 3.05 14.59 -2.13
C GLY A 143 2.37 15.13 -3.38
N GLY A 144 3.04 15.10 -4.53
CA GLY A 144 2.50 15.55 -5.82
C GLY A 144 2.10 14.40 -6.75
N GLY A 145 2.09 13.17 -6.24
CA GLY A 145 1.84 11.95 -7.02
C GLY A 145 3.04 11.49 -7.84
N THR A 146 4.26 11.97 -7.53
CA THR A 146 5.49 11.43 -8.14
C THR A 146 6.14 10.43 -7.19
N PHE A 147 6.32 9.20 -7.69
CA PHE A 147 6.85 8.11 -6.90
C PHE A 147 8.30 7.77 -7.27
N THR A 148 9.14 7.54 -6.25
CA THR A 148 10.53 7.11 -6.42
C THR A 148 10.75 5.75 -5.78
N ASN A 149 11.22 4.77 -6.56
CA ASN A 149 11.60 3.46 -6.01
C ASN A 149 12.91 3.57 -5.21
N VAL A 150 12.83 3.32 -3.90
CA VAL A 150 13.97 3.42 -2.96
C VAL A 150 14.29 2.08 -2.28
N THR A 151 13.77 0.98 -2.84
CA THR A 151 13.84 -0.38 -2.28
C THR A 151 15.27 -0.77 -1.89
N ASP A 152 16.24 -0.54 -2.76
CA ASP A 152 17.63 -0.98 -2.57
C ASP A 152 18.33 -0.32 -1.37
N THR A 153 17.84 0.84 -0.92
CA THR A 153 18.45 1.58 0.20
C THR A 153 17.66 1.48 1.49
N HIS A 154 16.34 1.28 1.43
CA HIS A 154 15.46 1.33 2.61
C HIS A 154 14.92 -0.03 3.03
N PHE A 155 14.82 -1.02 2.13
CA PHE A 155 14.28 -2.34 2.48
C PHE A 155 15.37 -3.40 2.68
N PRO A 156 15.16 -4.37 3.61
CA PRO A 156 15.95 -5.59 3.62
C PRO A 156 15.89 -6.31 2.26
N ALA A 157 17.03 -6.82 1.80
CA ALA A 157 17.11 -7.61 0.57
C ALA A 157 16.58 -9.04 0.76
N LYS A 158 15.26 -9.15 1.02
CA LYS A 158 14.57 -10.40 1.37
C LYS A 158 13.63 -10.84 0.26
N MET A 159 13.78 -12.10 -0.14
CA MET A 159 12.91 -12.74 -1.13
C MET A 159 11.78 -13.46 -0.40
N ALA A 160 10.54 -13.11 -0.70
CA ALA A 160 9.36 -13.62 -0.01
C ALA A 160 8.18 -13.79 -0.98
N SER A 161 7.12 -14.44 -0.51
CA SER A 161 5.82 -14.38 -1.18
C SER A 161 4.79 -13.80 -0.22
N VAL A 162 4.66 -12.48 -0.30
CA VAL A 162 3.87 -11.66 0.62
C VAL A 162 2.41 -11.76 0.24
N GLY A 163 1.58 -12.17 1.20
CA GLY A 163 0.13 -12.17 1.05
C GLY A 163 -0.49 -10.82 1.29
N ASP A 164 0.02 -10.14 2.30
CA ASP A 164 -0.48 -8.89 2.85
C ASP A 164 0.61 -8.18 3.68
N VAL A 165 0.45 -6.87 3.84
CA VAL A 165 1.36 -5.95 4.55
C VAL A 165 0.53 -4.97 5.38
N GLU A 166 0.88 -4.82 6.66
CA GLU A 166 0.31 -3.77 7.50
C GLU A 166 1.42 -2.85 8.03
N CYS A 167 1.09 -1.56 8.22
CA CYS A 167 2.00 -0.58 8.80
C CYS A 167 1.48 -0.03 10.13
N GLY A 168 2.40 0.21 11.07
CA GLY A 168 2.05 0.63 12.43
C GLY A 168 3.30 0.90 13.24
N ASP A 169 3.20 1.74 14.26
CA ASP A 169 4.32 2.01 15.19
C ASP A 169 4.34 0.89 16.25
N VAL A 170 5.18 -0.12 16.05
CA VAL A 170 5.22 -1.35 16.84
C VAL A 170 6.16 -1.21 18.03
N ASP A 171 7.24 -0.44 17.90
CA ASP A 171 8.22 -0.25 18.97
C ASP A 171 8.04 1.05 19.79
N GLY A 172 7.11 1.91 19.38
CA GLY A 172 6.68 3.11 20.10
C GLY A 172 7.62 4.31 19.90
N ASP A 173 8.44 4.31 18.85
CA ASP A 173 9.36 5.41 18.55
C ASP A 173 8.73 6.55 17.73
N GLY A 174 7.54 6.31 17.19
CA GLY A 174 6.75 7.28 16.41
C GLY A 174 6.91 7.14 14.90
N ASP A 175 7.73 6.22 14.43
CA ASP A 175 7.88 5.87 13.02
C ASP A 175 7.00 4.64 12.67
N ARG A 176 6.59 4.53 11.41
CA ARG A 176 5.74 3.40 10.97
C ARG A 176 6.62 2.22 10.59
N ASP A 177 6.46 1.12 11.32
CA ASP A 177 7.03 -0.20 11.04
C ASP A 177 6.16 -0.98 10.06
N LEU A 178 6.69 -2.12 9.59
CA LEU A 178 5.97 -3.02 8.70
C LEU A 178 5.92 -4.43 9.27
N VAL A 179 4.73 -5.03 9.26
CA VAL A 179 4.56 -6.47 9.34
C VAL A 179 4.16 -6.99 7.97
N LEU A 180 4.83 -8.05 7.52
CA LEU A 180 4.56 -8.68 6.23
C LEU A 180 4.31 -10.16 6.46
N THR A 181 3.24 -10.67 5.85
CA THR A 181 3.07 -12.12 5.74
C THR A 181 4.09 -12.72 4.78
N ASP A 182 4.40 -14.00 4.93
CA ASP A 182 5.12 -14.77 3.92
C ASP A 182 4.52 -16.17 3.87
N TRP A 183 3.78 -16.48 2.79
CA TRP A 183 3.23 -17.82 2.64
C TRP A 183 4.29 -18.84 2.23
N GLY A 184 5.55 -18.42 2.07
CA GLY A 184 6.72 -19.26 1.86
C GLY A 184 7.04 -19.54 0.38
N PRO A 185 8.22 -20.14 0.12
CA PRO A 185 8.72 -20.35 -1.23
C PRO A 185 7.95 -21.47 -1.93
N ALA A 186 6.92 -21.10 -2.68
CA ALA A 186 6.34 -21.97 -3.68
C ALA A 186 6.88 -21.56 -5.07
N PRO A 187 7.26 -22.51 -5.93
CA PRO A 187 7.42 -22.20 -7.34
C PRO A 187 6.11 -21.64 -7.90
N VAL A 188 6.25 -20.64 -8.78
CA VAL A 188 5.23 -20.13 -9.69
C VAL A 188 4.25 -21.25 -10.11
N GLY A 189 2.98 -21.12 -9.70
CA GLY A 189 1.88 -22.04 -10.06
C GLY A 189 1.74 -23.30 -9.19
N GLN A 190 2.45 -23.38 -8.05
CA GLN A 190 2.34 -24.52 -7.13
C GLN A 190 1.73 -24.10 -5.78
N ASN A 191 0.70 -24.83 -5.36
CA ASN A 191 0.08 -24.67 -4.04
C ASN A 191 0.54 -25.80 -3.09
N ASN A 192 1.83 -25.81 -2.73
CA ASN A 192 2.39 -26.80 -1.80
C ASN A 192 3.41 -26.22 -0.80
N SER A 193 3.38 -24.91 -0.57
CA SER A 193 4.26 -24.28 0.42
C SER A 193 4.05 -24.90 1.81
N LEU A 194 5.11 -24.91 2.61
CA LEU A 194 5.05 -25.27 4.04
C LEU A 194 4.84 -24.04 4.92
N GLY A 195 4.67 -22.86 4.32
CA GLY A 195 4.65 -21.58 5.00
C GLY A 195 6.03 -20.99 5.26
N ALA A 196 6.04 -19.75 5.71
CA ALA A 196 7.21 -19.09 6.24
C ALA A 196 6.83 -18.26 7.47
N THR A 197 7.84 -17.73 8.15
CA THR A 197 7.65 -16.90 9.33
C THR A 197 7.21 -15.51 8.90
N THR A 198 6.13 -14.98 9.50
CA THR A 198 5.73 -13.58 9.36
C THR A 198 6.91 -12.67 9.66
N MET A 199 7.15 -11.70 8.80
CA MET A 199 8.29 -10.80 8.88
C MET A 199 7.90 -9.53 9.63
N LEU A 200 8.80 -9.04 10.49
CA LEU A 200 8.68 -7.76 11.16
C LEU A 200 9.89 -6.91 10.81
N TRP A 201 9.64 -5.77 10.18
CA TRP A 201 10.66 -4.81 9.76
C TRP A 201 10.44 -3.50 10.51
N ILE A 202 11.42 -3.12 11.32
CA ILE A 202 11.35 -1.91 12.16
C ILE A 202 11.99 -0.75 11.42
N ASN A 203 11.27 0.35 11.28
CA ASN A 203 11.77 1.57 10.67
C ASN A 203 12.73 2.26 11.64
N GLN A 204 13.95 2.56 11.22
CA GLN A 204 14.97 3.17 12.08
C GLN A 204 14.88 4.71 12.17
N GLY A 205 13.76 5.26 11.69
CA GLY A 205 13.27 6.60 11.97
C GLY A 205 13.59 7.70 10.96
N ALA A 206 12.78 8.75 10.92
CA ALA A 206 12.81 9.78 9.87
C ALA A 206 13.95 10.82 10.00
N ASP A 207 15.01 10.68 9.21
CA ASP A 207 15.99 11.76 8.93
C ASP A 207 16.89 11.40 7.71
N GLY A 208 16.35 11.45 6.49
CA GLY A 208 17.11 11.45 5.21
C GLY A 208 18.03 10.26 4.86
N ASP A 209 18.32 9.37 5.81
CA ASP A 209 19.16 8.16 5.72
C ASP A 209 18.50 6.99 6.48
N TRP A 210 17.17 6.98 6.55
CA TRP A 210 16.40 5.97 7.27
C TRP A 210 16.33 4.65 6.49
N ALA A 211 16.08 3.55 7.19
CA ALA A 211 15.91 2.24 6.58
C ALA A 211 15.20 1.28 7.53
N PHE A 212 14.60 0.24 6.96
CA PHE A 212 14.00 -0.86 7.71
C PHE A 212 15.05 -1.89 8.13
N GLU A 213 15.04 -2.26 9.40
CA GLU A 213 15.81 -3.37 9.96
C GLU A 213 14.93 -4.64 10.05
N ASP A 214 15.43 -5.78 9.56
CA ASP A 214 14.72 -7.07 9.68
C ASP A 214 14.85 -7.63 11.10
N MET A 215 13.83 -7.42 11.92
CA MET A 215 13.73 -7.90 13.30
C MET A 215 13.03 -9.26 13.44
N THR A 216 12.70 -9.91 12.31
CA THR A 216 11.93 -11.17 12.27
C THR A 216 12.51 -12.23 13.22
N ASN A 217 13.81 -12.51 13.14
CA ASN A 217 14.43 -13.59 13.92
C ASN A 217 14.62 -13.24 15.41
N ILE A 218 14.32 -12.01 15.80
CA ILE A 218 14.53 -11.50 17.15
C ILE A 218 13.18 -11.36 17.87
N GLN A 219 12.16 -10.87 17.18
CA GLN A 219 10.89 -10.47 17.78
C GLN A 219 9.68 -11.28 17.30
N MET A 220 9.79 -12.02 16.18
CA MET A 220 8.69 -12.87 15.71
C MET A 220 8.82 -14.32 16.21
N PRO A 221 7.72 -15.00 16.53
CA PRO A 221 7.75 -16.43 16.80
C PRO A 221 8.28 -17.21 15.60
N ASP A 222 9.20 -18.15 15.82
CA ASP A 222 9.72 -19.05 14.78
C ASP A 222 8.68 -20.15 14.44
N ILE A 223 7.58 -19.71 13.82
CA ILE A 223 6.43 -20.53 13.43
C ILE A 223 6.13 -20.24 11.95
N ALA A 224 6.24 -21.27 11.11
CA ALA A 224 5.82 -21.18 9.73
C ALA A 224 4.29 -21.12 9.64
N VAL A 225 3.77 -20.08 9.00
CA VAL A 225 2.35 -19.93 8.67
C VAL A 225 2.19 -20.16 7.17
N ASN A 226 1.34 -21.10 6.80
CA ASN A 226 1.11 -21.44 5.40
C ASN A 226 -0.14 -20.72 4.89
N TYR A 227 -0.05 -20.17 3.68
CA TYR A 227 -1.15 -19.39 3.07
C TYR A 227 -1.66 -18.25 3.94
N SER A 228 -0.78 -17.59 4.70
CA SER A 228 -1.09 -16.30 5.31
C SER A 228 -1.32 -15.28 4.22
N LEU A 229 -2.59 -14.91 4.00
CA LEU A 229 -3.01 -14.00 2.95
C LEU A 229 -3.47 -12.65 3.50
N ASP A 230 -3.55 -12.52 4.82
CA ASP A 230 -4.05 -11.35 5.52
C ASP A 230 -3.25 -11.16 6.81
N VAL A 231 -2.94 -9.92 7.15
CA VAL A 231 -2.36 -9.53 8.44
C VAL A 231 -2.96 -8.21 8.92
N ASP A 232 -3.36 -8.17 10.19
CA ASP A 232 -3.86 -6.95 10.83
C ASP A 232 -3.04 -6.64 12.08
N PHE A 233 -2.78 -5.36 12.31
CA PHE A 233 -2.44 -4.86 13.64
C PHE A 233 -3.69 -4.67 14.48
N VAL A 234 -3.65 -5.12 15.73
CA VAL A 234 -4.77 -5.02 16.68
C VAL A 234 -4.23 -4.85 18.09
N ASP A 235 -4.87 -4.04 18.92
CA ASP A 235 -4.62 -4.03 20.37
C ASP A 235 -5.63 -4.97 21.04
N VAL A 236 -5.29 -6.26 21.16
CA VAL A 236 -6.24 -7.30 21.57
C VAL A 236 -6.50 -7.27 23.07
N ASP A 237 -5.55 -6.78 23.86
CA ASP A 237 -5.62 -6.80 25.32
C ASP A 237 -5.75 -5.42 25.99
N ASN A 238 -5.77 -4.34 25.19
CA ASN A 238 -5.93 -2.93 25.57
C ASN A 238 -4.78 -2.39 26.40
N ASP A 239 -3.55 -2.77 26.09
CA ASP A 239 -2.35 -2.23 26.75
C ASP A 239 -1.62 -1.15 25.94
N TYR A 240 -2.14 -0.83 24.75
CA TYR A 240 -1.66 0.19 23.81
C TYR A 240 -0.36 -0.18 23.06
N ASP A 241 0.08 -1.44 23.10
CA ASP A 241 0.96 -1.98 22.07
C ASP A 241 0.16 -2.68 20.95
N LEU A 242 0.79 -2.83 19.78
CA LEU A 242 0.15 -3.47 18.63
C LEU A 242 0.47 -4.97 18.62
N ASP A 243 -0.56 -5.80 18.69
CA ASP A 243 -0.51 -7.22 18.37
C ASP A 243 -0.69 -7.47 16.88
N ILE A 244 -0.33 -8.68 16.45
CA ILE A 244 -0.44 -9.14 15.06
C ILE A 244 -1.46 -10.29 14.98
N ALA A 245 -2.48 -10.13 14.14
CA ALA A 245 -3.40 -11.19 13.74
C ALA A 245 -3.13 -11.63 12.30
N LEU A 246 -3.24 -12.93 12.01
CA LEU A 246 -2.95 -13.52 10.70
C LEU A 246 -4.12 -14.41 10.26
N ALA A 247 -4.46 -14.42 8.97
CA ALA A 247 -5.49 -15.32 8.40
C ALA A 247 -5.03 -16.10 7.17
#